data_AF-A0A2J6HJS0-F1
#
_entry.id   AF-A0A2J6HJS0-F1
#
_cell.length_a   1.000
_cell.length_b   1.000
_cell.length_c   1.000
_cell.angle_alpha   90.00
_cell.angle_beta   90.00
_cell.angle_gamma   90.00
#
_symmetry.space_group_name_H-M   'P 1'
#
loop_
_entity.id
_entity.type
_entity.pdbx_description
1 polymer ?
#
loop_
_entity_poly.entity_id
_entity_poly.type
_entity_poly.pdbx_seq_one_letter_code
_entity_poly.pdbx_strand_id
1 'polypeptide(L)'
;MKLVAVVLVFLLSAGQLFSQTIEDVMESYWSGASRARSEATESGYFYCSQYLYDVEYNSYDDTFEGTLKTVFNLDGTDYISKWTVSGSVNTTDFSVTIRPLYMLREDELPGGLYWIGDNVYLQLYNDADHEGYFLMSGQSSSMEYSDETFELGTY
;
A
#
# COMPACT_ATOMS: atom_id res chain seq x y z
N MET A 1 63.04 -13.26 -13.08
CA MET A 1 62.12 -13.25 -11.93
C MET A 1 61.91 -11.80 -11.49
N LYS A 2 60.76 -11.20 -11.85
CA LYS A 2 60.00 -10.22 -11.05
C LYS A 2 58.67 -10.02 -11.78
N LEU A 3 57.63 -10.34 -11.03
CA LEU A 3 56.21 -10.37 -11.37
C LEU A 3 55.60 -9.02 -10.93
N VAL A 4 54.38 -8.72 -11.42
CA VAL A 4 53.37 -7.81 -10.84
C VAL A 4 53.53 -6.32 -11.23
N ALA A 5 52.50 -5.56 -11.61
CA ALA A 5 51.07 -5.82 -11.81
C ALA A 5 50.55 -4.91 -12.93
N VAL A 6 49.66 -5.44 -13.77
CA VAL A 6 48.70 -4.63 -14.50
C VAL A 6 47.58 -4.33 -13.50
N VAL A 7 47.50 -3.08 -13.03
CA VAL A 7 46.36 -2.62 -12.24
C VAL A 7 45.23 -2.32 -13.22
N LEU A 8 44.38 -3.32 -13.45
CA LEU A 8 43.11 -3.13 -14.10
C LEU A 8 42.09 -2.79 -13.00
N VAL A 9 41.89 -1.50 -12.75
CA VAL A 9 40.77 -1.03 -11.91
C VAL A 9 39.51 -1.20 -12.76
N PHE A 10 38.90 -2.37 -12.70
CA PHE A 10 37.48 -2.48 -12.99
C PHE A 10 36.74 -1.85 -11.82
N LEU A 11 36.37 -0.58 -11.96
CA LEU A 11 35.25 0.00 -11.21
C LEU A 11 34.01 -0.76 -11.68
N LEU A 12 33.67 -1.84 -10.97
CA LEU A 12 32.40 -2.51 -11.09
C LEU A 12 31.32 -1.49 -10.70
N SER A 13 30.67 -0.95 -11.73
CA SER A 13 29.34 -0.36 -11.65
C SER A 13 28.37 -1.43 -11.14
N ALA A 14 28.10 -1.39 -9.84
CA ALA A 14 27.01 -2.13 -9.20
C ALA A 14 26.43 -1.18 -8.11
N GLY A 15 25.15 -0.83 -8.06
CA GLY A 15 23.99 -1.40 -8.73
C GLY A 15 23.10 -0.37 -9.42
N GLN A 16 22.04 -0.91 -9.99
CA GLN A 16 21.03 -0.22 -10.78
C GLN A 16 20.44 1.01 -10.09
N LEU A 17 20.19 2.01 -10.94
CA LEU A 17 19.44 3.22 -10.75
C LEU A 17 18.08 2.94 -10.11
N PHE A 18 17.83 3.44 -8.90
CA PHE A 18 16.48 3.87 -8.54
C PHE A 18 16.46 5.40 -8.67
N SER A 19 16.01 5.88 -9.83
CA SER A 19 15.85 7.32 -10.09
C SER A 19 14.50 7.85 -9.55
N GLN A 20 13.63 6.98 -9.05
CA GLN A 20 12.30 7.37 -8.59
C GLN A 20 12.40 7.98 -7.20
N THR A 21 11.84 9.18 -7.09
CA THR A 21 11.65 9.88 -5.83
C THR A 21 10.50 9.23 -5.05
N ILE A 22 10.39 9.51 -3.74
CA ILE A 22 9.23 9.07 -2.96
C ILE A 22 7.94 9.66 -3.52
N GLU A 23 8.00 10.88 -4.06
CA GLU A 23 6.89 11.50 -4.80
C GLU A 23 6.45 10.61 -5.97
N ASP A 24 7.38 10.21 -6.86
CA ASP A 24 7.08 9.31 -8.00
C ASP A 24 6.45 7.98 -7.55
N VAL A 25 6.93 7.43 -6.43
CA VAL A 25 6.42 6.16 -5.88
C VAL A 25 5.01 6.34 -5.30
N MET A 26 4.79 7.39 -4.49
CA MET A 26 3.51 7.62 -3.84
C MET A 26 2.42 8.00 -4.83
N GLU A 27 2.74 8.80 -5.86
CA GLU A 27 1.80 9.21 -6.91
C GLU A 27 1.49 8.11 -7.94
N SER A 28 2.06 6.91 -7.77
CA SER A 28 1.69 5.74 -8.56
C SER A 28 0.26 5.28 -8.27
N TYR A 29 -0.29 4.46 -9.18
CA TYR A 29 -1.51 3.71 -8.90
C TYR A 29 -1.18 2.48 -8.05
N TRP A 30 -1.91 2.31 -6.96
CA TRP A 30 -1.73 1.19 -6.04
C TRP A 30 -2.96 0.29 -6.04
N SER A 31 -2.74 -1.02 -6.08
CA SER A 31 -3.79 -2.02 -5.96
C SER A 31 -3.36 -3.20 -5.10
N GLY A 32 -4.30 -3.84 -4.44
CA GLY A 32 -3.99 -4.99 -3.60
C GLY A 32 -5.22 -5.50 -2.86
N ALA A 33 -5.01 -6.01 -1.66
CA ALA A 33 -6.07 -6.62 -0.89
C ALA A 33 -5.92 -6.40 0.61
N SER A 34 -7.04 -6.48 1.31
CA SER A 34 -7.08 -6.56 2.77
C SER A 34 -7.84 -7.80 3.20
N ARG A 35 -7.42 -8.41 4.31
CA ARG A 35 -8.06 -9.55 4.93
C ARG A 35 -8.35 -9.27 6.40
N ALA A 36 -9.60 -9.45 6.81
CA ALA A 36 -10.05 -9.29 8.19
C ALA A 36 -10.83 -10.53 8.65
N ARG A 37 -10.70 -10.90 9.93
CA ARG A 37 -11.43 -12.06 10.49
C ARG A 37 -12.93 -11.78 10.54
N SER A 38 -13.72 -12.82 10.32
CA SER A 38 -15.16 -12.74 10.34
C SER A 38 -15.82 -14.09 10.61
N GLU A 39 -16.74 -14.11 11.56
CA GLU A 39 -17.60 -15.27 11.84
C GLU A 39 -18.75 -15.40 10.82
N ALA A 40 -18.91 -14.44 9.89
CA ALA A 40 -19.99 -14.41 8.92
C ALA A 40 -19.70 -15.21 7.62
N THR A 41 -18.50 -15.78 7.49
CA THR A 41 -18.08 -16.54 6.30
C THR A 41 -17.57 -17.92 6.70
N GLU A 42 -17.73 -18.92 5.83
CA GLU A 42 -17.20 -20.27 6.10
C GLU A 42 -15.67 -20.29 6.22
N SER A 43 -14.98 -19.38 5.54
CA SER A 43 -13.53 -19.26 5.59
C SER A 43 -13.02 -18.64 6.90
N GLY A 44 -13.89 -17.96 7.65
CA GLY A 44 -13.51 -17.16 8.81
C GLY A 44 -12.94 -15.78 8.45
N TYR A 45 -13.02 -15.35 7.18
CA TYR A 45 -12.40 -14.12 6.70
C TYR A 45 -13.22 -13.38 5.64
N PHE A 46 -13.24 -12.06 5.75
CA PHE A 46 -13.56 -11.17 4.63
C PHE A 46 -12.28 -10.79 3.88
N TYR A 47 -12.39 -10.77 2.55
CA TYR A 47 -11.37 -10.31 1.64
C TYR A 47 -11.92 -9.13 0.86
N CYS A 48 -11.17 -8.02 0.84
CA CYS A 48 -11.51 -6.86 0.03
C CYS A 48 -10.37 -6.56 -0.92
N SER A 49 -10.69 -6.17 -2.15
CA SER A 49 -9.71 -5.54 -3.03
C SER A 49 -9.59 -4.06 -2.68
N GLN A 50 -8.37 -3.55 -2.68
CA GLN A 50 -8.04 -2.19 -2.27
C GLN A 50 -7.33 -1.46 -3.41
N TYR A 51 -7.63 -0.19 -3.58
CA TYR A 51 -7.02 0.65 -4.61
C TYR A 51 -6.78 2.05 -4.07
N LEU A 52 -5.53 2.52 -4.07
CA LEU A 52 -5.15 3.88 -3.72
C LEU A 52 -4.65 4.59 -4.98
N TYR A 53 -5.28 5.71 -5.32
CA TYR A 53 -5.02 6.41 -6.58
C TYR A 53 -5.37 7.89 -6.49
N ASP A 54 -5.06 8.65 -7.53
CA ASP A 54 -5.13 10.12 -7.55
C ASP A 54 -4.39 10.72 -6.35
N VAL A 55 -3.22 10.15 -6.05
CA VAL A 55 -2.39 10.60 -4.92
C VAL A 55 -1.64 11.86 -5.35
N GLU A 56 -1.75 12.91 -4.56
CA GLU A 56 -0.94 14.13 -4.68
C GLU A 56 0.00 14.20 -3.47
N TYR A 57 1.30 14.10 -3.72
CA TYR A 57 2.31 14.07 -2.67
C TYR A 57 2.96 15.44 -2.46
N ASN A 58 3.07 15.86 -1.19
CA ASN A 58 3.72 17.09 -0.79
C ASN A 58 5.12 16.79 -0.23
N SER A 59 6.14 16.97 -1.06
CA SER A 59 7.54 16.74 -0.68
C SER A 59 8.12 17.77 0.29
N TYR A 60 7.38 18.81 0.69
CA TYR A 60 7.83 19.76 1.72
C TYR A 60 7.69 19.20 3.14
N ASP A 61 6.65 18.41 3.41
CA ASP A 61 6.33 17.87 4.74
C ASP A 61 6.02 16.36 4.74
N ASP A 62 6.33 15.69 3.63
CA ASP A 62 6.13 14.26 3.38
C ASP A 62 4.68 13.79 3.62
N THR A 63 3.69 14.65 3.34
CA THR A 63 2.26 14.33 3.41
C THR A 63 1.66 14.06 2.04
N PHE A 64 0.47 13.47 1.99
CA PHE A 64 -0.28 13.31 0.75
C PHE A 64 -1.79 13.33 0.97
N GLU A 65 -2.51 13.61 -0.11
CA GLU A 65 -3.94 13.33 -0.24
C GLU A 65 -4.18 12.33 -1.38
N GLY A 66 -5.30 11.63 -1.36
CA GLY A 66 -5.67 10.72 -2.45
C GLY A 66 -7.05 10.11 -2.28
N THR A 67 -7.35 9.10 -3.11
CA THR A 67 -8.60 8.34 -3.04
C THR A 67 -8.33 6.87 -2.74
N LEU A 68 -8.94 6.36 -1.68
CA LEU A 68 -8.97 4.93 -1.37
C LEU A 68 -10.33 4.35 -1.79
N LYS A 69 -10.29 3.35 -2.68
CA LYS A 69 -11.45 2.55 -3.07
C LYS A 69 -11.30 1.14 -2.51
N THR A 70 -12.33 0.71 -1.79
CA THR A 70 -12.48 -0.67 -1.33
C THR A 70 -13.56 -1.35 -2.15
N VAL A 71 -13.29 -2.58 -2.59
CA VAL A 71 -14.29 -3.47 -3.20
C VAL A 71 -14.42 -4.71 -2.33
N PHE A 72 -15.61 -4.91 -1.78
CA PHE A 72 -15.96 -6.08 -1.00
C PHE A 72 -16.84 -6.99 -1.85
N ASN A 73 -16.39 -8.22 -2.10
CA ASN A 73 -17.20 -9.22 -2.80
C ASN A 73 -17.89 -10.11 -1.76
N LEU A 74 -19.22 -10.18 -1.83
CA LEU A 74 -20.02 -11.09 -1.02
C LEU A 74 -20.93 -11.90 -1.94
N ASP A 75 -20.76 -13.22 -1.93
CA ASP A 75 -21.53 -14.18 -2.73
C ASP A 75 -21.59 -13.83 -4.23
N GLY A 76 -20.47 -13.33 -4.78
CA GLY A 76 -20.37 -12.95 -6.19
C GLY A 76 -20.94 -11.57 -6.52
N THR A 77 -21.38 -10.79 -5.52
CA THR A 77 -21.80 -9.40 -5.68
C THR A 77 -20.74 -8.45 -5.12
N ASP A 78 -20.33 -7.47 -5.92
CA ASP A 78 -19.38 -6.43 -5.49
C ASP A 78 -20.11 -5.24 -4.86
N TYR A 79 -19.61 -4.82 -3.71
CA TYR A 79 -19.99 -3.62 -3.00
C TYR A 79 -18.79 -2.70 -2.88
N ILE A 80 -18.99 -1.41 -3.11
CA ILE A 80 -17.89 -0.45 -3.25
C ILE A 80 -18.02 0.66 -2.20
N SER A 81 -16.91 0.98 -1.53
CA SER A 81 -16.74 2.27 -0.86
C SER A 81 -15.59 3.06 -1.46
N LYS A 82 -15.71 4.39 -1.42
CA LYS A 82 -14.69 5.34 -1.85
C LYS A 82 -14.56 6.44 -0.82
N TRP A 83 -13.32 6.72 -0.43
CA TRP A 83 -12.98 7.74 0.54
C TRP A 83 -11.91 8.64 -0.03
N THR A 84 -12.02 9.94 0.24
CA THR A 84 -10.82 10.78 0.25
C THR A 84 -10.00 10.41 1.48
N VAL A 85 -8.68 10.37 1.30
CA VAL A 85 -7.73 10.07 2.37
C VAL A 85 -6.67 11.15 2.42
N SER A 86 -6.12 11.36 3.61
CA SER A 86 -4.82 12.01 3.76
C SER A 86 -3.84 11.05 4.41
N GLY A 87 -2.56 11.30 4.22
CA GLY A 87 -1.54 10.47 4.82
C GLY A 87 -0.22 11.19 4.99
N SER A 88 0.72 10.45 5.57
CA SER A 88 2.09 10.89 5.78
C SER A 88 3.04 9.74 5.57
N VAL A 89 4.19 10.02 4.97
CA VAL A 89 5.31 9.10 4.82
C VAL A 89 6.42 9.56 5.73
N ASN A 90 6.91 8.70 6.61
CA ASN A 90 8.18 8.95 7.28
C ASN A 90 9.30 8.50 6.35
N THR A 91 9.99 9.45 5.73
CA THR A 91 11.07 9.16 4.76
C THR A 91 12.33 8.56 5.39
N THR A 92 12.44 8.52 6.72
CA THR A 92 13.57 7.89 7.43
C THR A 92 13.41 6.38 7.55
N ASP A 93 12.19 5.92 7.86
CA ASP A 93 11.90 4.49 8.08
C ASP A 93 10.92 3.90 7.06
N PHE A 94 10.40 4.71 6.14
CA PHE A 94 9.40 4.37 5.12
C PHE A 94 8.04 3.91 5.66
N SER A 95 7.71 4.24 6.91
CA SER A 95 6.35 4.04 7.43
C SER A 95 5.37 5.00 6.76
N VAL A 96 4.18 4.49 6.44
CA VAL A 96 3.11 5.22 5.77
C VAL A 96 1.85 5.13 6.62
N THR A 97 1.24 6.27 6.93
CA THR A 97 -0.08 6.30 7.57
C THR A 97 -1.09 6.84 6.58
N ILE A 98 -2.22 6.16 6.42
CA ILE A 98 -3.38 6.60 5.63
C ILE A 98 -4.54 6.83 6.59
N ARG A 99 -5.23 7.96 6.46
CA ARG A 99 -6.36 8.37 7.29
C ARG A 99 -7.54 8.73 6.41
N PRO A 100 -8.72 8.15 6.64
CA PRO A 100 -9.92 8.54 5.92
C PRO A 100 -10.37 9.94 6.33
N LEU A 101 -10.78 10.74 5.35
CA LEU A 101 -11.29 12.09 5.56
C LEU A 101 -12.80 12.14 5.33
N TYR A 102 -13.23 12.02 4.07
CA TYR A 102 -14.64 12.09 3.70
C TYR A 102 -15.00 10.93 2.78
N MET A 103 -16.18 10.37 3.01
CA MET A 103 -16.73 9.34 2.14
C MET A 103 -17.31 9.99 0.88
N LEU A 104 -16.85 9.54 -0.29
CA LEU A 104 -17.34 9.98 -1.60
C LEU A 104 -18.52 9.13 -2.08
N ARG A 105 -18.48 7.83 -1.76
CA ARG A 105 -19.52 6.85 -2.12
C ARG A 105 -19.43 5.67 -1.17
N GLU A 106 -20.60 5.13 -0.84
CA GLU A 106 -20.75 3.77 -0.34
C GLU A 106 -21.94 3.09 -1.00
N ASP A 107 -21.79 1.80 -1.26
CA ASP A 107 -22.91 0.92 -1.52
C ASP A 107 -23.42 0.38 -0.17
N GLU A 108 -24.74 0.27 0.00
CA GLU A 108 -25.34 -0.33 1.19
C GLU A 108 -24.95 -1.81 1.29
N LEU A 109 -24.39 -2.21 2.43
CA LEU A 109 -24.00 -3.59 2.68
C LEU A 109 -25.16 -4.40 3.28
N PRO A 110 -25.31 -5.68 2.89
CA PRO A 110 -26.37 -6.53 3.42
C PRO A 110 -26.09 -6.98 4.85
N GLY A 111 -27.12 -7.50 5.52
CA GLY A 111 -26.95 -8.20 6.81
C GLY A 111 -26.55 -7.31 7.98
N GLY A 112 -26.74 -6.00 7.89
CA GLY A 112 -26.37 -5.04 8.94
C GLY A 112 -24.87 -4.72 8.98
N LEU A 113 -24.11 -5.14 7.97
CA LEU A 113 -22.74 -4.70 7.76
C LEU A 113 -22.72 -3.20 7.40
N TYR A 114 -21.61 -2.53 7.70
CA TYR A 114 -21.40 -1.13 7.36
C TYR A 114 -19.92 -0.88 7.06
N TRP A 115 -19.64 0.12 6.24
CA TRP A 115 -18.28 0.53 5.94
C TRP A 115 -17.65 1.26 7.12
N ILE A 116 -16.38 0.96 7.39
CA ILE A 116 -15.60 1.61 8.43
C ILE A 116 -14.46 2.35 7.75
N GLY A 117 -14.34 3.64 8.05
CA GLY A 117 -13.14 4.41 7.74
C GLY A 117 -12.19 4.30 8.93
N ASP A 118 -11.16 3.47 8.81
CA ASP A 118 -10.10 3.35 9.80
C ASP A 118 -8.75 3.84 9.28
N ASN A 119 -7.88 4.22 10.20
CA ASN A 119 -6.50 4.53 9.87
C ASN A 119 -5.78 3.25 9.45
N VAL A 120 -4.93 3.34 8.43
CA VAL A 120 -4.08 2.23 7.99
C VAL A 120 -2.63 2.61 8.26
N TYR A 121 -1.90 1.71 8.89
CA TYR A 121 -0.48 1.84 9.18
C TYR A 121 0.27 0.80 8.34
N LEU A 122 1.05 1.28 7.38
CA LEU A 122 1.75 0.48 6.39
C LEU A 122 3.24 0.77 6.47
N GLN A 123 4.02 -0.15 5.91
CA GLN A 123 5.44 0.00 5.67
C GLN A 123 5.67 -0.14 4.16
N LEU A 124 6.38 0.82 3.58
CA LEU A 124 6.74 0.80 2.17
C LEU A 124 8.05 0.03 1.96
N TYR A 125 8.05 -0.85 0.96
CA TYR A 125 9.15 -1.71 0.56
C TYR A 125 9.36 -1.64 -0.95
N ASN A 126 10.62 -1.80 -1.38
CA ASN A 126 10.91 -2.16 -2.76
C ASN A 126 10.56 -3.65 -2.95
N ASP A 127 9.87 -3.98 -4.03
CA ASP A 127 9.53 -5.37 -4.33
C ASP A 127 10.76 -6.09 -4.90
N ALA A 128 11.31 -7.01 -4.12
CA ALA A 128 12.48 -7.78 -4.51
C ALA A 128 12.21 -8.75 -5.67
N ASP A 129 10.96 -9.16 -5.87
CA ASP A 129 10.55 -10.09 -6.91
C ASP A 129 10.14 -9.36 -8.21
N HIS A 130 9.84 -8.05 -8.14
CA HIS A 130 9.41 -7.23 -9.27
C HIS A 130 10.20 -5.91 -9.33
N GLU A 131 11.32 -5.91 -10.08
CA GLU A 131 12.19 -4.73 -10.20
C GLU A 131 11.40 -3.49 -10.69
N GLY A 132 11.50 -2.39 -9.93
CA GLY A 132 10.80 -1.13 -10.23
C GLY A 132 9.39 -1.02 -9.64
N TYR A 133 8.92 -2.05 -8.94
CA TYR A 133 7.64 -2.04 -8.23
C TYR A 133 7.83 -1.95 -6.72
N PHE A 134 6.77 -1.53 -6.04
CA PHE A 134 6.77 -1.29 -4.61
C PHE A 134 5.57 -1.98 -3.96
N LEU A 135 5.73 -2.30 -2.68
CA LEU A 135 4.72 -2.90 -1.83
C LEU A 135 4.55 -2.05 -0.57
N MET A 136 3.31 -1.77 -0.20
CA MET A 136 2.93 -1.31 1.13
C MET A 136 2.21 -2.45 1.86
N SER A 137 2.66 -2.79 3.06
CA SER A 137 2.04 -3.84 3.88
C SER A 137 1.92 -3.42 5.34
N GLY A 138 0.84 -3.83 6.00
CA GLY A 138 0.57 -3.53 7.40
C GLY A 138 -0.87 -3.82 7.79
N GLN A 139 -1.45 -3.00 8.68
CA GLN A 139 -2.75 -3.24 9.29
C GLN A 139 -3.53 -1.94 9.51
N SER A 140 -4.86 -2.05 9.56
CA SER A 140 -5.72 -0.96 10.02
C SER A 140 -5.78 -0.88 11.55
N SER A 141 -6.19 0.27 12.11
CA SER A 141 -6.36 0.44 13.57
C SER A 141 -7.36 -0.52 14.20
N SER A 142 -8.30 -1.09 13.42
CA SER A 142 -9.30 -2.04 13.91
C SER A 142 -8.94 -3.50 13.63
N MET A 143 -7.77 -3.77 13.04
CA MET A 143 -7.25 -5.13 12.91
C MET A 143 -6.44 -5.47 14.16
N GLU A 144 -6.94 -6.41 14.96
CA GLU A 144 -6.36 -6.79 16.26
C GLU A 144 -5.53 -8.08 16.18
N TYR A 145 -5.78 -8.90 15.15
CA TYR A 145 -5.15 -10.21 15.03
C TYR A 145 -3.93 -10.14 14.11
N SER A 146 -2.87 -10.87 14.46
CA SER A 146 -1.62 -10.88 13.70
C SER A 146 -1.73 -11.50 12.30
N ASP A 147 -2.85 -12.16 11.98
CA ASP A 147 -3.15 -12.73 10.67
C ASP A 147 -4.09 -11.87 9.82
N GLU A 148 -4.52 -10.72 10.31
CA GLU A 148 -5.19 -9.70 9.49
C GLU A 148 -4.14 -8.84 8.79
N THR A 149 -4.43 -8.44 7.56
CA THR A 149 -3.46 -7.72 6.74
C THR A 149 -4.13 -6.71 5.81
N PHE A 150 -3.38 -5.67 5.47
CA PHE A 150 -3.69 -4.69 4.43
C PHE A 150 -2.46 -4.51 3.56
N GLU A 151 -2.56 -4.84 2.28
CA GLU A 151 -1.44 -4.83 1.34
C GLU A 151 -1.82 -4.15 0.01
N LEU A 152 -0.90 -3.36 -0.52
CA LEU A 152 -1.03 -2.63 -1.79
C LEU A 152 0.29 -2.71 -2.55
N GLY A 153 0.26 -2.95 -3.86
CA GLY A 153 1.40 -2.90 -4.76
C GLY A 153 1.16 -2.04 -6.00
N THR A 154 2.22 -1.68 -6.71
CA THR A 154 2.16 -0.82 -7.92
C THR A 154 2.13 -1.58 -9.25
N TYR A 155 2.04 -2.92 -9.23
CA TYR A 155 2.10 -3.77 -10.43
C TYR A 155 0.74 -4.06 -11.08
#